data_AF-A0A0Q7WSF2-F1
#
_entry.id   AF-A0A0Q7WSF2-F1
#
_cell.length_a   1.000
_cell.length_b   1.000
_cell.length_c   1.000
_cell.angle_alpha   90.00
_cell.angle_beta   90.00
_cell.angle_gamma   90.00
#
_symmetry.space_group_name_H-M   'P 1'
#
loop_
_entity.id
_entity.type
_entity.pdbx_description
1 polymer ?
#
loop_
_entity_poly.entity_id
_entity_poly.type
_entity_poly.pdbx_seq_one_letter_code
_entity_poly.pdbx_strand_id
1 'polypeptide(L)'
;MRKAFFVTALLALATSAHADTSECEIHKLATYPFPHRPTAEQSAALKDCDADKLYYGIGVHFDYVKARHCAFATDSQDVLMMLYANGLGVPRNYAVAKMAACRSDGPEIEARLARLTRMQTGKEGPSPKIDMCDDAGNSHLVVRCDTIKLDLVDQDRNARIDTISARWSDAEKAALLQLRHQGADSAQIEEILNSLLDFEAGKLPSFTVEEATSAEREMNQMKIWPERQRSWLAYRDAWLALARLRYPSVAPHAWKTYFAKRRIASIKPQ
;
A
#
# COMPACT_ATOMS: atom_id res chain seq x y z
N MET A 1 -64.85 -42.35 -6.29
CA MET A 1 -64.09 -41.76 -5.18
C MET A 1 -62.88 -41.02 -5.77
N ARG A 2 -62.97 -39.69 -5.96
CA ARG A 2 -61.91 -38.88 -6.56
C ARG A 2 -61.10 -38.20 -5.44
N LYS A 3 -59.78 -38.40 -5.50
CA LYS A 3 -58.75 -37.81 -4.63
C LYS A 3 -58.69 -36.29 -4.85
N ALA A 4 -58.57 -35.54 -3.76
CA ALA A 4 -58.13 -34.14 -3.79
C ALA A 4 -56.81 -34.04 -3.03
N PHE A 5 -55.72 -33.78 -3.75
CA PHE A 5 -54.45 -33.36 -3.18
C PHE A 5 -54.44 -31.83 -3.15
N PHE A 6 -54.37 -31.24 -1.96
CA PHE A 6 -54.05 -29.82 -1.80
C PHE A 6 -52.53 -29.67 -1.81
N VAL A 7 -51.99 -28.98 -2.82
CA VAL A 7 -50.60 -28.52 -2.84
C VAL A 7 -50.61 -27.07 -2.41
N THR A 8 -50.15 -26.80 -1.18
CA THR A 8 -49.93 -25.44 -0.69
C THR A 8 -48.55 -24.99 -1.17
N ALA A 9 -48.50 -24.11 -2.17
CA ALA A 9 -47.26 -23.47 -2.60
C ALA A 9 -46.88 -22.38 -1.59
N LEU A 10 -45.79 -22.58 -0.84
CA LEU A 10 -45.13 -21.50 -0.12
C LEU A 10 -44.38 -20.62 -1.14
N LEU A 11 -44.84 -19.39 -1.34
CA LEU A 11 -44.02 -18.33 -1.93
C LEU A 11 -43.00 -17.86 -0.87
N ALA A 12 -41.73 -18.21 -1.06
CA ALA A 12 -40.64 -17.53 -0.39
C ALA A 12 -40.43 -16.17 -1.08
N LEU A 13 -40.81 -15.08 -0.41
CA LEU A 13 -40.50 -13.72 -0.83
C LEU A 13 -39.00 -13.47 -0.63
N ALA A 14 -38.28 -13.23 -1.73
CA ALA A 14 -36.91 -12.71 -1.68
C ALA A 14 -36.94 -11.23 -1.28
N THR A 15 -36.80 -10.94 0.01
CA THR A 15 -36.89 -9.58 0.58
C THR A 15 -35.54 -8.87 0.76
N SER A 16 -34.40 -9.45 0.36
CA SER A 16 -33.09 -8.90 0.71
C SER A 16 -32.54 -7.81 -0.24
N ALA A 17 -32.95 -7.75 -1.52
CA ALA A 17 -32.37 -6.79 -2.47
C ALA A 17 -33.05 -5.40 -2.49
N HIS A 18 -34.26 -5.27 -1.96
CA HIS A 18 -35.03 -4.01 -2.05
C HIS A 18 -34.85 -3.06 -0.86
N ALA A 19 -34.43 -3.55 0.31
CA ALA A 19 -34.21 -2.70 1.48
C ALA A 19 -32.98 -1.78 1.31
N ASP A 20 -31.92 -2.30 0.69
CA ASP A 20 -30.60 -1.66 0.56
C ASP A 20 -30.62 -0.39 -0.31
N THR A 21 -31.50 -0.34 -1.31
CA THR A 21 -31.70 0.85 -2.16
C THR A 21 -32.47 1.97 -1.44
N SER A 22 -33.36 1.64 -0.49
CA SER A 22 -34.28 2.61 0.10
C SER A 22 -33.62 3.62 1.05
N GLU A 23 -32.62 3.21 1.84
CA GLU A 23 -31.91 4.10 2.77
C GLU A 23 -31.05 5.12 2.01
N CYS A 24 -30.44 4.68 0.89
CA CYS A 24 -29.61 5.54 0.08
C CYS A 24 -30.37 6.63 -0.68
N GLU A 25 -31.64 6.42 -1.03
CA GLU A 25 -32.46 7.46 -1.68
C GLU A 25 -32.54 8.74 -0.82
N ILE A 26 -32.72 8.59 0.49
CA ILE A 26 -32.79 9.73 1.41
C ILE A 26 -31.42 10.42 1.50
N HIS A 27 -30.34 9.66 1.64
CA HIS A 27 -29.01 10.22 1.78
C HIS A 27 -28.51 10.92 0.51
N LYS A 28 -28.89 10.41 -0.66
CA LYS A 28 -28.53 11.02 -1.97
C LYS A 28 -29.14 12.41 -2.19
N LEU A 29 -30.10 12.84 -1.37
CA LEU A 29 -30.64 14.21 -1.36
C LEU A 29 -29.64 15.25 -0.83
N ALA A 30 -28.65 14.84 -0.04
CA ALA A 30 -27.60 15.76 0.40
C ALA A 30 -26.71 16.17 -0.79
N THR A 31 -26.09 17.34 -0.68
CA THR A 31 -25.19 17.86 -1.71
C THR A 31 -23.83 18.20 -1.12
N TYR A 32 -22.80 18.07 -1.96
CA TYR A 32 -21.48 18.57 -1.62
C TYR A 32 -21.52 20.10 -1.53
N PRO A 33 -21.02 20.72 -0.45
CA PRO A 33 -20.91 22.16 -0.34
C PRO A 33 -20.15 22.75 -1.52
N PHE A 34 -20.71 23.76 -2.18
CA PHE A 34 -20.11 24.38 -3.37
C PHE A 34 -18.66 24.87 -3.15
N PRO A 35 -18.30 25.52 -2.02
CA PRO A 35 -16.92 25.96 -1.77
C PRO A 35 -15.91 24.82 -1.63
N HIS A 36 -16.38 23.58 -1.49
CA HIS A 36 -15.52 22.40 -1.40
C HIS A 36 -15.22 21.79 -2.78
N ARG A 37 -15.78 22.30 -3.87
CA ARG A 37 -15.37 21.85 -5.21
C ARG A 37 -14.10 22.59 -5.64
N PRO A 38 -13.19 21.96 -6.40
CA PRO A 38 -12.07 22.67 -6.98
C PRO A 38 -12.55 23.76 -7.95
N THR A 39 -11.81 24.85 -8.04
CA THR A 39 -11.95 25.82 -9.14
C THR A 39 -11.48 25.22 -10.45
N ALA A 40 -11.83 25.82 -11.59
CA ALA A 40 -11.35 25.36 -12.90
C ALA A 40 -9.82 25.31 -13.00
N GLU A 41 -9.14 26.31 -12.43
CA GLU A 41 -7.67 26.36 -12.34
C GLU A 41 -7.12 25.21 -11.49
N GLN A 42 -7.71 24.96 -10.32
CA GLN A 42 -7.31 23.85 -9.46
C GLN A 42 -7.53 22.50 -10.14
N SER A 43 -8.65 22.31 -10.84
CA SER A 43 -8.91 21.10 -11.62
C SER A 43 -7.87 20.88 -12.72
N ALA A 44 -7.45 21.95 -13.41
CA ALA A 44 -6.42 21.85 -14.45
C ALA A 44 -5.07 21.35 -13.91
N ALA A 45 -4.74 21.68 -12.64
CA ALA A 45 -3.53 21.23 -11.96
C ALA A 45 -3.60 19.78 -11.43
N LEU A 46 -4.72 19.07 -11.60
CA LEU A 46 -4.97 17.74 -11.02
C LEU A 46 -5.00 16.59 -12.04
N LYS A 47 -4.49 16.80 -13.26
CA LYS A 47 -4.60 15.86 -14.39
C LYS A 47 -4.14 14.42 -14.08
N ASP A 48 -3.18 14.26 -13.18
CA ASP A 48 -2.62 12.95 -12.76
C ASP A 48 -2.67 12.78 -11.23
N CYS A 49 -3.67 13.37 -10.58
CA CYS A 49 -3.78 13.29 -9.13
C CYS A 49 -4.23 11.90 -8.66
N ASP A 50 -3.75 11.49 -7.49
CA ASP A 50 -4.14 10.26 -6.82
C ASP A 50 -4.74 10.60 -5.46
N ALA A 51 -6.05 10.43 -5.32
CA ALA A 51 -6.78 10.80 -4.11
C ALA A 51 -6.39 9.92 -2.92
N ASP A 52 -6.07 8.64 -3.15
CA ASP A 52 -5.66 7.71 -2.11
C ASP A 52 -4.29 8.12 -1.58
N LYS A 53 -3.33 8.38 -2.47
CA LYS A 53 -1.99 8.84 -2.06
C LYS A 53 -2.02 10.14 -1.28
N LEU A 54 -2.86 11.09 -1.69
CA LEU A 54 -3.01 12.37 -1.00
C LEU A 54 -3.72 12.24 0.35
N TYR A 55 -4.66 11.29 0.48
CA TYR A 55 -5.38 11.02 1.73
C TYR A 55 -4.51 10.25 2.73
N TYR A 56 -3.88 9.15 2.30
CA TYR A 56 -3.04 8.29 3.14
C TYR A 56 -1.62 8.83 3.34
N GLY A 57 -1.18 9.82 2.54
CA GLY A 57 0.17 10.34 2.59
C GLY A 57 1.21 9.34 2.05
N ILE A 58 0.90 8.71 0.92
CA ILE A 58 1.78 7.75 0.24
C ILE A 58 2.65 8.49 -0.79
N GLY A 59 3.97 8.45 -0.61
CA GLY A 59 4.95 9.14 -1.45
C GLY A 59 4.92 10.67 -1.33
N VAL A 60 3.99 11.23 -0.55
CA VAL A 60 3.79 12.66 -0.32
C VAL A 60 3.30 12.87 1.11
N HIS A 61 3.51 14.07 1.68
CA HIS A 61 2.79 14.42 2.89
C HIS A 61 1.28 14.47 2.60
N PHE A 62 0.45 13.97 3.52
CA PHE A 62 -0.99 14.03 3.36
C PHE A 62 -1.44 15.48 3.13
N ASP A 63 -2.36 15.67 2.20
CA ASP A 63 -2.95 16.98 1.90
C ASP A 63 -4.44 16.77 1.67
N TYR A 64 -5.22 16.92 2.72
CA TYR A 64 -6.66 16.61 2.69
C TYR A 64 -7.47 17.58 1.81
N VAL A 65 -6.98 18.80 1.59
CA VAL A 65 -7.64 19.76 0.68
C VAL A 65 -7.39 19.33 -0.76
N LYS A 66 -6.14 18.99 -1.10
CA LYS A 66 -5.80 18.47 -2.42
C LYS A 66 -6.41 17.09 -2.67
N ALA A 67 -6.47 16.21 -1.66
CA ALA A 67 -7.15 14.92 -1.71
C ALA A 67 -8.65 15.12 -2.02
N ARG A 68 -9.31 16.07 -1.34
CA ARG A 68 -10.70 16.43 -1.62
C ARG A 68 -10.90 16.91 -3.05
N HIS A 69 -10.06 17.83 -3.53
CA HIS A 69 -10.15 18.33 -4.90
C HIS A 69 -9.90 17.22 -5.93
N CYS A 70 -8.91 16.36 -5.67
CA CYS A 70 -8.63 15.21 -6.52
C CYS A 70 -9.82 14.24 -6.54
N ALA A 71 -10.37 13.91 -5.39
CA ALA A 71 -11.53 13.03 -5.27
C ALA A 71 -12.78 13.60 -5.98
N PHE A 72 -12.95 14.92 -6.03
CA PHE A 72 -13.97 15.54 -6.88
C PHE A 72 -13.68 15.41 -8.38
N ALA A 73 -12.41 15.55 -8.78
CA ALA A 73 -12.00 15.46 -10.18
C ALA A 73 -12.05 14.03 -10.73
N THR A 74 -11.81 13.03 -9.87
CA THR A 74 -11.77 11.59 -10.22
C THR A 74 -13.01 10.83 -9.76
N ASP A 75 -14.01 11.52 -9.23
CA ASP A 75 -15.25 10.95 -8.67
C ASP A 75 -15.02 9.87 -7.59
N SER A 76 -13.98 10.04 -6.76
CA SER A 76 -13.62 9.10 -5.70
C SER A 76 -14.53 9.27 -4.46
N GLN A 77 -15.72 8.67 -4.52
CA GLN A 77 -16.75 8.77 -3.49
C GLN A 77 -16.30 8.18 -2.14
N ASP A 78 -15.49 7.11 -2.13
CA ASP A 78 -14.93 6.56 -0.89
C ASP A 78 -14.04 7.57 -0.16
N VAL A 79 -13.17 8.28 -0.88
CA VAL A 79 -12.27 9.29 -0.29
C VAL A 79 -13.08 10.48 0.20
N LEU A 80 -14.08 10.93 -0.57
CA LEU A 80 -15.00 11.98 -0.13
C LEU A 80 -15.73 11.57 1.16
N MET A 81 -16.25 10.34 1.22
CA MET A 81 -16.88 9.81 2.43
C MET A 81 -15.95 9.89 3.63
N MET A 82 -14.72 9.39 3.51
CA MET A 82 -13.74 9.43 4.59
C MET A 82 -13.40 10.85 5.02
N LEU A 83 -13.16 11.78 4.09
CA LEU A 83 -12.83 13.18 4.39
C LEU A 83 -13.95 13.85 5.22
N TYR A 84 -15.21 13.70 4.81
CA TYR A 84 -16.36 14.29 5.51
C TYR A 84 -16.70 13.58 6.82
N ALA A 85 -16.54 12.26 6.91
CA ALA A 85 -16.78 11.51 8.15
C ALA A 85 -15.70 11.81 9.19
N ASN A 86 -14.44 11.86 8.77
CA ASN A 86 -13.30 12.02 9.66
C ASN A 86 -13.04 13.49 10.04
N GLY A 87 -13.58 14.44 9.28
CA GLY A 87 -13.37 15.88 9.45
C GLY A 87 -11.96 16.31 9.04
N LEU A 88 -11.44 15.75 7.95
CA LEU A 88 -10.08 15.99 7.46
C LEU A 88 -10.14 16.91 6.24
N GLY A 89 -9.55 18.10 6.33
CA GLY A 89 -9.60 19.13 5.27
C GLY A 89 -10.97 19.77 5.06
N VAL A 90 -11.98 19.38 5.84
CA VAL A 90 -13.35 19.92 5.88
C VAL A 90 -13.94 19.75 7.28
N PRO A 91 -14.95 20.57 7.67
CA PRO A 91 -15.76 20.27 8.84
C PRO A 91 -16.44 18.91 8.71
N ARG A 92 -16.47 18.14 9.81
CA ARG A 92 -17.14 16.84 9.85
C ARG A 92 -18.62 16.99 9.49
N ASN A 93 -19.09 16.18 8.55
CA ASN A 93 -20.47 16.21 8.07
C ASN A 93 -20.96 14.80 7.70
N TYR A 94 -21.70 14.16 8.61
CA TYR A 94 -22.19 12.80 8.42
C TYR A 94 -23.28 12.69 7.33
N ALA A 95 -24.05 13.74 7.07
CA ALA A 95 -25.03 13.71 5.98
C ALA A 95 -24.34 13.63 4.61
N VAL A 96 -23.28 14.41 4.42
CA VAL A 96 -22.47 14.37 3.19
C VAL A 96 -21.66 13.06 3.11
N ALA A 97 -21.14 12.56 4.24
CA ALA A 97 -20.43 11.28 4.24
C ALA A 97 -21.33 10.09 3.87
N LYS A 98 -22.56 10.02 4.41
CA LYS A 98 -23.54 8.98 4.06
C LYS A 98 -23.96 9.08 2.59
N MET A 99 -24.14 10.30 2.08
CA MET A 99 -24.40 10.52 0.66
C MET A 99 -23.26 10.02 -0.23
N ALA A 100 -22.01 10.34 0.12
CA ALA A 100 -20.82 9.87 -0.58
C ALA A 100 -20.72 8.34 -0.55
N ALA A 101 -20.94 7.71 0.62
CA ALA A 101 -21.01 6.25 0.74
C ALA A 101 -22.03 5.66 -0.25
N CYS A 102 -23.25 6.21 -0.27
CA CYS A 102 -24.33 5.77 -1.17
C CYS A 102 -24.05 6.01 -2.66
N ARG A 103 -23.14 6.91 -3.01
CA ARG A 103 -22.71 7.15 -4.41
C ARG A 103 -21.55 6.26 -4.83
N SER A 104 -20.79 5.72 -3.88
CA SER A 104 -19.71 4.78 -4.16
C SER A 104 -20.21 3.44 -4.73
N ASP A 105 -21.49 3.12 -4.50
CA ASP A 105 -22.20 1.94 -5.02
C ASP A 105 -21.42 0.62 -4.82
N GLY A 106 -21.68 -0.07 -3.71
CA GLY A 106 -20.98 -1.30 -3.37
C GLY A 106 -21.68 -2.10 -2.27
N PRO A 107 -21.43 -3.42 -2.18
CA PRO A 107 -22.08 -4.30 -1.20
C PRO A 107 -21.75 -3.97 0.26
N GLU A 108 -20.77 -3.11 0.52
CA GLU A 108 -20.38 -2.65 1.85
C GLU A 108 -21.31 -1.57 2.42
N ILE A 109 -22.25 -1.06 1.61
CA ILE A 109 -23.01 0.15 1.93
C ILE A 109 -23.79 0.03 3.25
N GLU A 110 -24.45 -1.09 3.52
CA GLU A 110 -25.20 -1.32 4.76
C GLU A 110 -24.29 -1.18 5.99
N ALA A 111 -23.15 -1.89 5.99
CA ALA A 111 -22.19 -1.86 7.08
C ALA A 111 -21.61 -0.45 7.28
N ARG A 112 -21.34 0.24 6.18
CA ARG A 112 -20.80 1.60 6.16
C ARG A 112 -21.79 2.62 6.73
N LEU A 113 -23.06 2.58 6.31
CA LEU A 113 -24.11 3.47 6.81
C LEU A 113 -24.40 3.21 8.30
N ALA A 114 -24.44 1.94 8.71
CA ALA A 114 -24.60 1.57 10.11
C ALA A 114 -23.47 2.16 10.99
N ARG A 115 -22.21 2.07 10.53
CA ARG A 115 -21.08 2.66 11.25
C ARG A 115 -21.12 4.18 11.27
N LEU A 116 -21.40 4.84 10.14
CA LEU A 116 -21.55 6.30 10.09
C LEU A 116 -22.64 6.79 11.05
N THR A 117 -23.74 6.04 11.19
CA THR A 117 -24.79 6.33 12.18
C THR A 117 -24.28 6.20 13.62
N ARG A 118 -23.53 5.14 13.95
CA ARG A 118 -22.93 4.99 15.29
C ARG A 118 -21.94 6.11 15.60
N MET A 119 -21.12 6.51 14.64
CA MET A 119 -20.20 7.66 14.76
C MET A 119 -20.98 8.97 14.99
N GLN A 120 -22.07 9.18 14.26
CA GLN A 120 -22.95 10.36 14.40
C GLN A 120 -23.59 10.44 15.78
N THR A 121 -24.04 9.31 16.34
CA THR A 121 -24.69 9.26 17.66
C THR A 121 -23.70 9.16 18.83
N GLY A 122 -22.39 9.24 18.58
CA GLY A 122 -21.35 9.15 19.62
C GLY A 122 -21.12 7.75 20.20
N LYS A 123 -21.66 6.69 19.56
CA LYS A 123 -21.52 5.30 20.00
C LYS A 123 -20.13 4.71 19.73
N GLU A 124 -19.34 5.34 18.86
CA GLU A 124 -17.96 4.95 18.53
C GLU A 124 -16.90 5.71 19.37
N GLY A 125 -17.32 6.42 20.42
CA GLY A 125 -16.43 7.16 21.31
C GLY A 125 -16.01 8.55 20.78
N PRO A 126 -15.01 9.19 21.41
CA PRO A 126 -14.57 10.52 21.03
C PRO A 126 -13.77 10.50 19.72
N SER A 127 -14.14 11.38 18.77
CA SER A 127 -13.43 11.57 17.49
C SER A 127 -13.17 10.28 16.69
N PRO A 128 -14.21 9.46 16.41
CA PRO A 128 -14.04 8.21 15.70
C PRO A 128 -13.51 8.45 14.28
N LYS A 129 -12.80 7.45 13.74
CA LYS A 129 -12.32 7.42 12.36
C LYS A 129 -12.94 6.25 11.62
N ILE A 130 -13.20 6.44 10.33
CA ILE A 130 -13.64 5.42 9.40
C ILE A 130 -12.67 5.37 8.21
N ASP A 131 -12.31 4.18 7.81
CA ASP A 131 -11.56 3.91 6.60
C ASP A 131 -12.40 3.07 5.64
N MET A 132 -12.30 3.30 4.32
CA MET A 132 -12.99 2.49 3.33
C MET A 132 -12.53 1.03 3.34
N CYS A 133 -11.35 0.76 3.89
CA CYS A 133 -10.79 -0.58 3.99
C CYS A 133 -11.24 -1.35 5.23
N ASP A 134 -11.99 -0.73 6.15
CA ASP A 134 -12.46 -1.38 7.37
C ASP A 134 -13.60 -2.38 7.11
N ASP A 135 -14.36 -2.19 6.04
CA ASP A 135 -15.51 -3.00 5.65
C ASP A 135 -15.40 -3.58 4.24
N ALA A 136 -14.22 -3.55 3.63
CA ALA A 136 -13.97 -4.08 2.29
C ALA A 136 -14.41 -5.55 2.16
N GLY A 137 -15.48 -5.79 1.38
CA GLY A 137 -16.08 -7.11 1.18
C GLY A 137 -16.05 -7.61 -0.26
N ASN A 138 -15.94 -6.70 -1.23
CA ASN A 138 -15.86 -7.02 -2.66
C ASN A 138 -14.41 -7.04 -3.16
N SER A 139 -14.17 -7.83 -4.21
CA SER A 139 -12.82 -8.07 -4.74
C SER A 139 -12.12 -6.80 -5.23
N HIS A 140 -12.85 -5.83 -5.80
CA HIS A 140 -12.26 -4.59 -6.29
C HIS A 140 -11.76 -3.72 -5.14
N LEU A 141 -12.58 -3.49 -4.12
CA LEU A 141 -12.19 -2.70 -2.95
C LEU A 141 -11.10 -3.40 -2.14
N VAL A 142 -11.16 -4.72 -1.99
CA VAL A 142 -10.09 -5.52 -1.34
C VAL A 142 -8.75 -5.30 -2.06
N VAL A 143 -8.70 -5.43 -3.39
CA VAL A 143 -7.47 -5.22 -4.17
C VAL A 143 -6.94 -3.79 -3.99
N ARG A 144 -7.80 -2.77 -4.08
CA ARG A 144 -7.41 -1.37 -3.84
C ARG A 144 -6.82 -1.18 -2.45
N CYS A 145 -7.46 -1.73 -1.43
CA CYS A 145 -7.00 -1.66 -0.04
C CYS A 145 -5.68 -2.41 0.18
N ASP A 146 -5.47 -3.53 -0.48
CA ASP A 146 -4.19 -4.25 -0.43
C ASP A 146 -3.08 -3.45 -1.11
N THR A 147 -3.35 -2.77 -2.23
CA THR A 147 -2.41 -1.83 -2.85
C THR A 147 -2.03 -0.69 -1.90
N ILE A 148 -3.02 -0.03 -1.25
CA ILE A 148 -2.76 1.03 -0.27
C ILE A 148 -1.87 0.51 0.87
N LYS A 149 -2.17 -0.68 1.41
CA LYS A 149 -1.36 -1.28 2.48
C LYS A 149 0.06 -1.57 2.04
N LEU A 150 0.24 -2.15 0.85
CA LEU A 150 1.57 -2.44 0.30
C LEU A 150 2.38 -1.16 0.10
N ASP A 151 1.78 -0.12 -0.47
CA ASP A 151 2.42 1.18 -0.67
C ASP A 151 2.85 1.84 0.65
N LEU A 152 2.01 1.75 1.69
CA LEU A 152 2.34 2.25 3.03
C LEU A 152 3.50 1.47 3.67
N VAL A 153 3.52 0.15 3.50
CA VAL A 153 4.63 -0.70 3.97
C VAL A 153 5.92 -0.36 3.23
N ASP A 154 5.86 -0.18 1.91
CA ASP A 154 7.03 0.21 1.11
C ASP A 154 7.54 1.60 1.48
N GLN A 155 6.64 2.54 1.76
CA GLN A 155 7.01 3.84 2.31
C GLN A 155 7.73 3.71 3.66
N ASP A 156 7.23 2.90 4.59
CA ASP A 156 7.88 2.67 5.89
C ASP A 156 9.28 2.05 5.72
N ARG A 157 9.41 1.02 4.88
CA ARG A 157 10.71 0.39 4.59
C ARG A 157 11.72 1.41 4.07
N ASN A 158 11.31 2.26 3.14
CA ASN A 158 12.15 3.31 2.59
C ASN A 158 12.52 4.37 3.65
N ALA A 159 11.57 4.82 4.47
CA ALA A 159 11.83 5.78 5.54
C ALA A 159 12.82 5.23 6.59
N ARG A 160 12.76 3.93 6.88
CA ARG A 160 13.72 3.26 7.77
C ARG A 160 15.12 3.19 7.15
N ILE A 161 15.22 2.91 5.86
CA ILE A 161 16.50 2.98 5.12
C ILE A 161 17.07 4.40 5.15
N ASP A 162 16.23 5.41 4.94
CA ASP A 162 16.63 6.82 4.99
C ASP A 162 17.10 7.22 6.40
N THR A 163 16.45 6.68 7.44
CA THR A 163 16.85 6.88 8.85
C THR A 163 18.22 6.26 9.14
N ILE A 164 18.47 5.02 8.70
CA ILE A 164 19.77 4.35 8.84
C ILE A 164 20.88 5.18 8.18
N SER A 165 20.59 5.72 7.01
CA SER A 165 21.56 6.46 6.20
C SER A 165 21.62 7.97 6.47
N ALA A 166 20.85 8.48 7.43
CA ALA A 166 20.72 9.92 7.68
C ALA A 166 22.07 10.62 7.91
N ARG A 167 22.99 9.95 8.62
CA ARG A 167 24.33 10.46 8.98
C ARG A 167 25.46 9.94 8.09
N TRP A 168 25.13 9.21 7.03
CA TRP A 168 26.13 8.76 6.07
C TRP A 168 26.64 9.95 5.24
N SER A 169 27.84 9.81 4.71
CA SER A 169 28.44 10.73 3.74
C SER A 169 27.65 10.75 2.43
N ASP A 170 27.83 11.80 1.63
CA ASP A 170 27.14 11.96 0.35
C ASP A 170 27.49 10.82 -0.63
N ALA A 171 28.73 10.33 -0.60
CA ALA A 171 29.15 9.20 -1.42
C ALA A 171 28.44 7.89 -1.03
N GLU A 172 28.30 7.62 0.28
CA GLU A 172 27.57 6.45 0.78
C GLU A 172 26.07 6.55 0.44
N LYS A 173 25.46 7.74 0.59
CA LYS A 173 24.06 7.98 0.21
C LYS A 173 23.82 7.78 -1.29
N ALA A 174 24.73 8.26 -2.13
CA ALA A 174 24.65 8.05 -3.58
C ALA A 174 24.75 6.56 -3.95
N ALA A 175 25.65 5.81 -3.29
CA ALA A 175 25.77 4.37 -3.50
C ALA A 175 24.53 3.60 -3.01
N LEU A 176 23.93 4.01 -1.89
CA LEU A 176 22.67 3.44 -1.39
C LEU A 176 21.50 3.71 -2.34
N LEU A 177 21.40 4.92 -2.90
CA LEU A 177 20.38 5.24 -3.89
C LEU A 177 20.53 4.37 -5.13
N GLN A 178 21.77 4.17 -5.61
CA GLN A 178 22.04 3.25 -6.72
C GLN A 178 21.65 1.81 -6.39
N LEU A 179 21.93 1.34 -5.16
CA LEU A 179 21.52 0.02 -4.69
C LEU A 179 19.99 -0.13 -4.71
N ARG A 180 19.25 0.83 -4.17
CA ARG A 180 17.78 0.84 -4.19
C ARG A 180 17.23 0.83 -5.62
N HIS A 181 17.87 1.56 -6.54
CA HIS A 181 17.48 1.53 -7.96
C HIS A 181 17.68 0.15 -8.60
N GLN A 182 18.74 -0.59 -8.22
CA GLN A 182 18.93 -1.96 -8.72
C GLN A 182 18.01 -2.98 -8.02
N GLY A 183 17.63 -2.71 -6.78
CA GLY A 183 16.69 -3.49 -5.97
C GLY A 183 15.25 -2.99 -6.11
N ALA A 184 14.71 -2.96 -7.33
CA ALA A 184 13.53 -2.16 -7.67
C ALA A 184 12.18 -2.74 -7.20
N ASP A 185 12.13 -4.00 -6.74
CA ASP A 185 10.90 -4.61 -6.21
C ASP A 185 10.82 -4.56 -4.67
N SER A 186 9.61 -4.65 -4.12
CA SER A 186 9.35 -4.53 -2.68
C SER A 186 10.09 -5.59 -1.84
N ALA A 187 10.30 -6.79 -2.39
CA ALA A 187 11.02 -7.87 -1.69
C ALA A 187 12.52 -7.56 -1.59
N GLN A 188 13.11 -6.99 -2.64
CA GLN A 188 14.49 -6.53 -2.63
C GLN A 188 14.70 -5.32 -1.73
N ILE A 189 13.76 -4.37 -1.68
CA ILE A 189 13.81 -3.26 -0.71
C ILE A 189 13.77 -3.77 0.73
N GLU A 190 12.92 -4.75 1.03
CA GLU A 190 12.92 -5.40 2.34
C GLU A 190 14.24 -6.12 2.65
N GLU A 191 14.80 -6.84 1.67
CA GLU A 191 16.12 -7.45 1.81
C GLU A 191 17.21 -6.40 2.09
N ILE A 192 17.19 -5.27 1.40
CA ILE A 192 18.11 -4.15 1.63
C ILE A 192 18.00 -3.68 3.08
N LEU A 193 16.79 -3.37 3.53
CA LEU A 193 16.55 -2.90 4.90
C LEU A 193 17.08 -3.91 5.93
N ASN A 194 16.75 -5.19 5.79
CA ASN A 194 17.18 -6.22 6.72
C ASN A 194 18.71 -6.40 6.73
N SER A 195 19.34 -6.40 5.57
CA SER A 195 20.80 -6.46 5.46
C SER A 195 21.48 -5.24 6.10
N LEU A 196 20.97 -4.03 5.86
CA LEU A 196 21.50 -2.83 6.50
C LEU A 196 21.37 -2.88 8.03
N LEU A 197 20.23 -3.32 8.55
CA LEU A 197 20.04 -3.48 10.00
C LEU A 197 21.06 -4.44 10.61
N ASP A 198 21.31 -5.59 9.97
CA ASP A 198 22.32 -6.55 10.43
C ASP A 198 23.74 -5.97 10.36
N PHE A 199 24.11 -5.29 9.27
CA PHE A 199 25.45 -4.74 9.09
C PHE A 199 25.74 -3.58 10.03
N GLU A 200 24.78 -2.68 10.25
CA GLU A 200 24.90 -1.58 11.21
C GLU A 200 24.90 -2.09 12.67
N ALA A 201 24.34 -3.29 12.92
CA ALA A 201 24.49 -4.01 14.19
C ALA A 201 25.82 -4.77 14.32
N GLY A 202 26.72 -4.64 13.35
CA GLY A 202 28.04 -5.29 13.35
C GLY A 202 28.05 -6.74 12.87
N LYS A 203 26.93 -7.29 12.38
CA LYS A 203 26.86 -8.63 11.78
C LYS A 203 27.39 -8.61 10.35
N LEU A 204 28.66 -8.26 10.21
CA LEU A 204 29.32 -8.11 8.93
C LEU A 204 29.74 -9.48 8.37
N PRO A 205 29.73 -9.65 7.03
CA PRO A 205 30.23 -10.86 6.40
C PRO A 205 31.67 -11.18 6.80
N SER A 206 31.92 -12.43 7.17
CA SER A 206 33.24 -12.97 7.41
C SER A 206 33.32 -14.32 6.71
N PHE A 207 34.14 -14.41 5.66
CA PHE A 207 34.33 -15.62 4.88
C PHE A 207 35.79 -15.73 4.46
N THR A 208 36.32 -16.96 4.36
CA THR A 208 37.67 -17.18 3.87
C THR A 208 37.75 -17.12 2.33
N VAL A 209 38.96 -17.08 1.79
CA VAL A 209 39.21 -17.10 0.33
C VAL A 209 38.75 -18.44 -0.27
N GLU A 210 38.91 -19.54 0.47
CA GLU A 210 38.47 -20.87 0.07
C GLU A 210 36.94 -20.93 -0.02
N GLU A 211 36.24 -20.35 0.95
CA GLU A 211 34.77 -20.25 0.90
C GLU A 211 34.28 -19.40 -0.28
N ALA A 212 34.98 -18.30 -0.58
CA ALA A 212 34.69 -17.46 -1.74
C ALA A 212 34.85 -18.24 -3.05
N THR A 213 35.96 -18.95 -3.19
CA THR A 213 36.25 -19.81 -4.36
C THR A 213 35.21 -20.93 -4.49
N SER A 214 34.73 -21.49 -3.37
CA SER A 214 33.67 -22.49 -3.38
C SER A 214 32.34 -21.91 -3.87
N ALA A 215 31.92 -20.77 -3.31
CA ALA A 215 30.66 -20.11 -3.66
C ALA A 215 30.64 -19.65 -5.13
N GLU A 216 31.77 -19.16 -5.65
CA GLU A 216 31.89 -18.78 -7.07
C GLU A 216 31.76 -19.99 -8.00
N ARG A 217 32.41 -21.10 -7.69
CA ARG A 217 32.26 -22.36 -8.45
C ARG A 217 30.81 -22.83 -8.46
N GLU A 218 30.15 -22.81 -7.30
CA GLU A 218 28.75 -23.22 -7.19
C GLU A 218 27.83 -22.29 -7.99
N MET A 219 28.00 -20.97 -7.90
CA MET A 219 27.25 -20.00 -8.70
C MET A 219 27.40 -20.25 -10.21
N ASN A 220 28.62 -20.57 -10.67
CA ASN A 220 28.89 -20.83 -12.09
C ASN A 220 28.23 -22.14 -12.60
N GLN A 221 27.88 -23.06 -11.70
CA GLN A 221 27.16 -24.29 -12.04
C GLN A 221 25.64 -24.10 -12.08
N MET A 222 25.12 -23.00 -11.54
CA MET A 222 23.69 -22.73 -11.52
C MET A 222 23.16 -22.45 -12.92
N LYS A 223 22.07 -23.14 -13.30
CA LYS A 223 21.36 -22.88 -14.55
C LYS A 223 20.43 -21.69 -14.41
N ILE A 224 20.97 -20.49 -14.62
CA ILE A 224 20.25 -19.22 -14.48
C ILE A 224 20.01 -18.63 -15.87
N TRP A 225 18.82 -18.08 -16.10
CA TRP A 225 18.51 -17.38 -17.34
C TRP A 225 19.33 -16.09 -17.46
N PRO A 226 19.89 -15.75 -18.65
CA PRO A 226 20.84 -14.65 -18.79
C PRO A 226 20.34 -13.30 -18.27
N GLU A 227 19.07 -12.97 -18.48
CA GLU A 227 18.46 -11.72 -18.02
C GLU A 227 18.35 -11.67 -16.49
N ARG A 228 17.93 -12.77 -15.85
CA ARG A 228 17.87 -12.88 -14.38
C ARG A 228 19.24 -12.85 -13.75
N GLN A 229 20.25 -13.37 -14.45
CA GLN A 229 21.64 -13.29 -14.00
C GLN A 229 22.17 -11.86 -14.09
N ARG A 230 21.87 -11.15 -15.18
CA ARG A 230 22.32 -9.75 -15.37
C ARG A 230 21.77 -8.82 -14.30
N SER A 231 20.46 -8.86 -14.03
CA SER A 231 19.86 -7.99 -13.00
C SER A 231 20.40 -8.29 -11.61
N TRP A 232 20.60 -9.58 -11.29
CA TRP A 232 21.22 -9.97 -10.02
C TRP A 232 22.67 -9.49 -9.88
N LEU A 233 23.47 -9.58 -10.94
CA LEU A 233 24.85 -9.08 -10.94
C LEU A 233 24.89 -7.57 -10.70
N ALA A 234 24.00 -6.80 -11.34
CA ALA A 234 23.91 -5.35 -11.14
C ALA A 234 23.53 -4.99 -9.70
N TYR A 235 22.57 -5.70 -9.10
CA TYR A 235 22.20 -5.55 -7.68
C TYR A 235 23.36 -5.89 -6.73
N ARG A 236 24.04 -7.02 -6.95
CA ARG A 236 25.22 -7.42 -6.17
C ARG A 236 26.34 -6.38 -6.28
N ASP A 237 26.61 -5.89 -7.48
CA ASP A 237 27.71 -4.96 -7.72
C ASP A 237 27.41 -3.58 -7.10
N ALA A 238 26.13 -3.16 -7.06
CA ALA A 238 25.71 -1.98 -6.31
C ALA A 238 25.91 -2.15 -4.79
N TRP A 239 25.60 -3.33 -4.25
CA TRP A 239 25.93 -3.68 -2.87
C TRP A 239 27.43 -3.60 -2.58
N LEU A 240 28.27 -4.14 -3.46
CA LEU A 240 29.73 -4.08 -3.32
C LEU A 240 30.26 -2.63 -3.36
N ALA A 241 29.65 -1.78 -4.18
CA ALA A 241 30.01 -0.36 -4.24
C ALA A 241 29.68 0.34 -2.92
N LEU A 242 28.48 0.14 -2.37
CA LEU A 242 28.11 0.66 -1.06
C LEU A 242 29.01 0.12 0.05
N ALA A 243 29.26 -1.19 0.06
CA ALA A 243 30.00 -1.86 1.10
C ALA A 243 31.47 -1.40 1.18
N ARG A 244 32.11 -1.09 0.05
CA ARG A 244 33.48 -0.52 0.03
C ARG A 244 33.56 0.83 0.73
N LEU A 245 32.49 1.63 0.66
CA LEU A 245 32.44 2.95 1.29
C LEU A 245 32.08 2.84 2.77
N ARG A 246 31.01 2.09 3.08
CA ARG A 246 30.41 2.03 4.42
C ARG A 246 31.10 1.05 5.37
N TYR A 247 31.61 -0.05 4.84
CA TYR A 247 32.19 -1.16 5.61
C TYR A 247 33.62 -1.51 5.13
N PRO A 248 34.56 -0.55 5.14
CA PRO A 248 35.88 -0.71 4.51
C PRO A 248 36.77 -1.77 5.20
N SER A 249 36.45 -2.18 6.43
CA SER A 249 37.17 -3.24 7.15
C SER A 249 36.87 -4.64 6.64
N VAL A 250 35.81 -4.82 5.85
CA VAL A 250 35.39 -6.13 5.34
C VAL A 250 35.96 -6.35 3.95
N ALA A 251 36.67 -7.46 3.77
CA ALA A 251 37.32 -7.76 2.51
C ALA A 251 36.29 -7.95 1.36
N PRO A 252 36.57 -7.50 0.12
CA PRO A 252 35.64 -7.62 -0.99
C PRO A 252 35.20 -9.06 -1.31
N HIS A 253 36.04 -10.06 -1.04
CA HIS A 253 35.69 -11.46 -1.24
C HIS A 253 34.57 -11.90 -0.29
N ALA A 254 34.59 -11.46 0.98
CA ALA A 254 33.56 -11.81 1.95
C ALA A 254 32.17 -11.31 1.53
N TRP A 255 32.08 -10.08 1.00
CA TRP A 255 30.84 -9.56 0.43
C TRP A 255 30.35 -10.36 -0.78
N LYS A 256 31.25 -10.68 -1.72
CA LYS A 256 30.90 -11.51 -2.88
C LYS A 256 30.37 -12.88 -2.45
N THR A 257 31.02 -13.52 -1.47
CA THR A 257 30.59 -14.81 -0.91
C THR A 257 29.23 -14.71 -0.26
N TYR A 258 28.98 -13.67 0.55
CA TYR A 258 27.69 -13.45 1.22
C TYR A 258 26.53 -13.43 0.22
N PHE A 259 26.63 -12.58 -0.81
CA PHE A 259 25.57 -12.45 -1.80
C PHE A 259 25.46 -13.68 -2.71
N ALA A 260 26.57 -14.35 -3.02
CA ALA A 260 26.56 -15.62 -3.75
C ALA A 260 25.80 -16.70 -2.98
N LYS A 261 26.13 -16.93 -1.70
CA LYS A 261 25.44 -17.93 -0.85
C LYS A 261 23.93 -17.64 -0.74
N ARG A 262 23.52 -16.37 -0.58
CA ARG A 262 22.10 -15.98 -0.58
C ARG A 262 21.41 -16.27 -1.92
N ARG A 263 22.07 -15.94 -3.03
CA ARG A 263 21.54 -16.21 -4.37
C ARG A 263 21.37 -17.70 -4.61
N ILE A 264 22.36 -18.50 -4.26
CA ILE A 264 22.31 -19.97 -4.33
C ILE A 264 21.08 -20.47 -3.56
N ALA A 265 20.89 -20.02 -2.32
CA ALA A 265 19.75 -20.42 -1.50
C ALA A 265 18.41 -20.02 -2.11
N SER A 266 18.32 -18.87 -2.80
CA SER A 266 17.10 -18.42 -3.49
C SER A 266 16.76 -19.20 -4.76
N ILE A 267 17.74 -19.89 -5.37
CA ILE A 267 17.58 -20.64 -6.63
C ILE A 267 17.28 -22.11 -6.36
N LYS A 268 17.86 -22.69 -5.31
CA LYS A 268 17.60 -24.08 -4.95
C LYS A 268 16.12 -24.23 -4.54
N PRO A 269 15.38 -25.20 -5.11
CA PRO A 269 14.06 -25.54 -4.59
C PRO A 269 14.22 -25.99 -3.12
N GLN A 270 13.33 -25.49 -2.27
CA GLN A 270 13.22 -25.94 -0.87
C GLN A 270 12.74 -27.38 -0.81
#